data_AF-A0A7Z8L4L8-F1
#
_entry.id   AF-A0A7Z8L4L8-F1
#
_cell.length_a   1.000
_cell.length_b   1.000
_cell.length_c   1.000
_cell.angle_alpha   90.00
_cell.angle_beta   90.00
_cell.angle_gamma   90.00
#
_symmetry.space_group_name_H-M   'P 1'
#
loop_
_entity.id
_entity.type
_entity.pdbx_description
1 polymer ?
#
loop_
_entity_poly.entity_id
_entity_poly.type
_entity_poly.pdbx_seq_one_letter_code
_entity_poly.pdbx_strand_id
1 'polypeptide(L)'
;KRTPAIRAGRPDPTGITYIGDGAWGVGVRQVHDPRSTWYLERAAARRHLLMLRLNQQGLRVIVIAEDGEELDRVEVLPSNQ
;
A
#
# COMPACT_ATOMS: atom_id res chain seq x y z
N LYS A 1 3.49 0.98 4.45
CA LYS A 1 4.36 0.22 3.49
C LYS A 1 3.47 -0.43 2.46
N ARG A 2 3.94 -0.62 1.22
CA ARG A 2 3.26 -1.39 0.17
C ARG A 2 4.23 -2.29 -0.59
N THR A 3 3.78 -3.50 -0.89
CA THR A 3 4.52 -4.48 -1.71
C THR A 3 4.16 -4.34 -3.20
N PRO A 4 4.98 -4.86 -4.13
CA PRO A 4 4.43 -5.27 -5.43
C PRO A 4 3.40 -6.39 -5.22
N ALA A 5 2.68 -6.78 -6.26
CA ALA A 5 1.87 -7.99 -6.20
C ALA A 5 2.81 -9.20 -6.00
N ILE A 6 2.57 -10.01 -4.95
CA ILE A 6 3.44 -11.13 -4.58
C ILE A 6 2.63 -12.44 -4.64
N ARG A 7 3.23 -13.46 -5.25
CA ARG A 7 2.76 -14.84 -5.23
C ARG A 7 3.95 -15.76 -5.04
N ALA A 8 3.84 -16.74 -4.14
CA ALA A 8 4.90 -17.72 -3.88
C ALA A 8 6.29 -17.11 -3.63
N GLY A 9 6.36 -16.04 -2.83
CA GLY A 9 7.62 -15.43 -2.41
C GLY A 9 8.36 -14.63 -3.48
N ARG A 10 7.68 -14.26 -4.57
CA ARG A 10 8.25 -13.44 -5.66
C ARG A 10 7.23 -12.45 -6.22
N PRO A 11 7.68 -11.37 -6.88
CA PRO A 11 6.80 -10.50 -7.65
C PRO A 11 6.06 -11.29 -8.73
N ASP A 12 4.75 -11.14 -8.79
CA ASP A 12 3.87 -11.82 -9.75
C ASP A 12 2.61 -10.97 -9.97
N PRO A 13 2.25 -10.63 -11.22
CA PRO A 13 1.11 -9.77 -11.51
C PRO A 13 -0.24 -10.39 -11.10
N THR A 14 -0.30 -11.70 -10.91
CA THR A 14 -1.49 -12.42 -10.41
C THR A 14 -1.48 -12.58 -8.88
N GLY A 15 -0.52 -11.96 -8.20
CA GLY A 15 -0.32 -12.03 -6.76
C GLY A 15 -1.18 -11.04 -5.97
N ILE A 16 -0.89 -10.96 -4.67
CA ILE A 16 -1.57 -10.06 -3.73
C ILE A 16 -0.67 -8.87 -3.44
N THR A 17 -1.23 -7.67 -3.51
CA THR A 17 -0.57 -6.45 -3.01
C THR A 17 -0.91 -6.27 -1.53
N TYR A 18 0.10 -6.19 -0.68
CA TYR A 18 -0.06 -5.95 0.75
C TYR A 18 0.22 -4.48 1.06
N ILE A 19 -0.66 -3.85 1.83
CA ILE A 19 -0.53 -2.47 2.31
C ILE A 19 -0.67 -2.50 3.83
N GLY A 20 0.21 -1.80 4.54
CA GLY A 20 0.19 -1.76 6.00
C GLY A 20 0.35 -0.36 6.56
N ASP A 21 -0.41 -0.08 7.62
CA ASP A 21 -0.64 1.18 8.32
C ASP A 21 -0.12 1.19 9.76
N GLY A 22 0.85 0.33 10.08
CA GLY A 22 1.38 0.16 11.45
C GLY A 22 2.08 1.37 12.08
N ALA A 23 1.94 2.57 11.49
CA ALA A 23 2.30 3.86 12.07
C ALA A 23 1.06 4.69 12.50
N TRP A 24 -0.16 4.14 12.40
CA TRP A 24 -1.37 4.82 12.84
C TRP A 24 -1.38 5.00 14.36
N GLY A 25 -1.39 6.26 14.82
CA GLY A 25 -1.49 6.60 16.24
C GLY A 25 -0.29 6.22 17.11
N VAL A 26 0.84 5.80 16.51
CA VAL A 26 2.04 5.35 17.24
C VAL A 26 3.33 6.01 16.71
N GLY A 27 4.43 5.83 17.45
CA GLY A 27 5.76 6.26 17.04
C GLY A 27 6.21 5.61 15.73
N VAL A 28 6.86 6.41 14.87
CA VAL A 28 7.31 5.96 13.55
C VAL A 28 8.67 5.27 13.65
N ARG A 29 8.83 4.16 12.94
CA ARG A 29 10.12 3.43 12.82
C ARG A 29 10.80 3.74 11.49
N GLN A 30 12.14 3.63 11.47
CA GLN A 30 12.87 3.63 10.21
C GLN A 30 12.39 2.48 9.30
N VAL A 31 12.35 2.75 8.00
CA VAL A 31 11.93 1.80 6.98
C VAL A 31 13.09 1.49 6.04
N HIS A 32 13.13 0.27 5.49
CA HIS A 32 14.11 -0.07 4.45
C HIS A 32 13.84 0.73 3.18
N ASP A 33 14.89 1.05 2.42
CA ASP A 33 14.78 1.67 1.10
C ASP A 33 14.07 0.68 0.14
N PRO A 34 12.94 1.07 -0.48
CA PRO A 34 12.28 0.26 -1.50
C PRO A 34 13.21 -0.17 -2.65
N ARG A 35 14.17 0.68 -3.04
CA ARG A 35 15.09 0.39 -4.15
C ARG A 35 16.04 -0.77 -3.88
N SER A 36 16.30 -1.07 -2.61
CA SER A 36 17.17 -2.18 -2.19
C SER A 36 16.40 -3.34 -1.56
N THR A 37 15.06 -3.30 -1.55
CA THR A 37 14.22 -4.28 -0.86
C THR A 37 13.14 -4.82 -1.79
N TRP A 38 13.35 -6.02 -2.35
CA TRP A 38 12.51 -6.57 -3.43
C TRP A 38 11.00 -6.62 -3.14
N TYR A 39 10.61 -6.79 -1.88
CA TYR A 39 9.20 -6.87 -1.47
C TYR A 39 8.59 -5.51 -1.15
N LEU A 40 9.32 -4.40 -1.30
CA LEU A 40 8.81 -3.05 -1.07
C LEU A 40 8.75 -2.28 -2.38
N GLU A 41 7.53 -1.92 -2.77
CA GLU A 41 7.28 -0.95 -3.84
C GLU A 41 7.28 0.48 -3.27
N ARG A 42 6.67 0.65 -2.08
CA ARG A 42 6.62 1.93 -1.36
C ARG A 42 6.88 1.72 0.13
N ALA A 43 7.64 2.63 0.73
CA ALA A 43 7.81 2.71 2.17
C ALA A 43 7.98 4.16 2.61
N ALA A 44 7.28 4.53 3.69
CA ALA A 44 7.38 5.85 4.29
C ALA A 44 7.38 5.69 5.81
N ALA A 45 8.32 6.37 6.46
CA ALA A 45 8.31 6.59 7.90
C ALA A 45 7.41 7.80 8.21
N ARG A 46 6.09 7.64 8.01
CA ARG A 46 5.07 8.68 8.26
C ARG A 46 3.86 8.05 8.94
N ARG A 47 3.20 8.78 9.84
CA ARG A 47 1.86 8.39 10.33
C ARG A 47 0.85 8.57 9.20
N HIS A 48 -0.01 7.58 9.00
CA HIS A 48 -1.00 7.59 7.91
C HIS A 48 -2.16 6.63 8.21
N LEU A 49 -3.33 6.91 7.62
CA LEU A 49 -4.44 5.96 7.48
C LEU A 49 -4.50 5.37 6.07
N LEU A 50 -5.24 4.28 5.95
CA LEU A 50 -5.75 3.77 4.69
C LEU A 50 -7.23 4.14 4.58
N MET A 51 -7.59 4.94 3.57
CA MET A 51 -8.97 5.22 3.21
C MET A 51 -9.36 4.31 2.05
N LEU A 52 -10.31 3.41 2.28
CA LEU A 52 -10.82 2.51 1.25
C LEU A 52 -12.17 2.98 0.72
N ARG A 53 -12.32 2.95 -0.61
CA ARG A 53 -13.59 3.11 -1.30
C ARG A 53 -13.82 1.88 -2.17
N LEU A 54 -14.91 1.17 -1.94
CA LEU A 54 -15.34 0.03 -2.73
C LEU A 54 -16.68 0.35 -3.38
N ASN A 55 -16.77 0.22 -4.70
CA ASN A 55 -18.01 0.38 -5.45
C ASN A 55 -17.96 -0.44 -6.76
N GLN A 56 -18.93 -0.24 -7.66
CA GLN A 56 -19.00 -0.93 -8.95
C GLN A 56 -17.80 -0.65 -9.88
N GLN A 57 -17.04 0.42 -9.65
CA GLN A 57 -15.83 0.77 -10.42
C GLN A 57 -14.59 0.05 -9.88
N GLY A 58 -14.70 -0.64 -8.75
CA GLY A 58 -13.62 -1.39 -8.10
C GLY A 58 -13.31 -0.90 -6.70
N LEU A 59 -12.13 -1.31 -6.23
CA LEU A 59 -11.56 -0.87 -4.96
C LEU A 59 -10.52 0.22 -5.22
N ARG A 60 -10.63 1.33 -4.51
CA ARG A 60 -9.58 2.34 -4.39
C ARG A 60 -9.10 2.39 -2.94
N VAL A 61 -7.80 2.34 -2.75
CA VAL A 61 -7.14 2.60 -1.46
C VAL A 61 -6.28 3.84 -1.61
N ILE A 62 -6.49 4.82 -0.73
CA ILE A 62 -5.69 6.04 -0.63
C ILE A 62 -4.97 6.01 0.71
N VAL A 63 -3.66 6.25 0.69
CA VAL A 63 -2.84 6.36 1.89
C VAL A 63 -2.69 7.84 2.22
N ILE A 64 -3.27 8.27 3.35
CA ILE A 64 -3.33 9.69 3.71
C ILE A 64 -2.50 9.91 4.98
N ALA A 65 -1.52 10.81 4.90
CA ALA A 65 -0.72 11.24 6.03
C ALA A 65 -1.54 12.08 7.02
N GLU A 66 -1.00 12.28 8.22
CA GLU A 66 -1.66 13.05 9.28
C GLU A 66 -1.94 14.52 8.92
N ASP A 67 -1.19 15.10 7.98
CA ASP A 67 -1.36 16.45 7.46
C ASP A 67 -2.32 16.52 6.26
N GLY A 68 -2.90 15.38 5.87
CA GLY A 68 -3.80 15.27 4.73
C GLY A 68 -3.10 15.00 3.39
N GLU A 69 -1.76 14.90 3.35
CA GLU A 69 -1.02 14.56 2.13
C GLU A 69 -1.35 13.13 1.65
N GLU A 70 -1.63 12.96 0.36
CA GLU A 70 -1.74 11.64 -0.25
C GLU A 70 -0.34 11.07 -0.50
N LEU A 71 0.02 10.02 0.23
CA LEU A 71 1.33 9.38 0.14
C LEU A 71 1.39 8.29 -0.94
N ASP A 72 0.27 7.62 -1.21
CA ASP A 72 0.19 6.49 -2.14
C ASP A 72 -1.27 6.20 -2.51
N ARG A 73 -1.44 5.49 -3.63
CA ARG A 73 -2.75 5.08 -4.14
C ARG A 73 -2.67 3.72 -4.81
N VAL A 74 -3.68 2.89 -4.57
CA VAL A 74 -3.88 1.61 -5.27
C VAL A 74 -5.31 1.53 -5.78
N GLU A 75 -5.46 1.07 -7.01
CA GLU A 75 -6.75 0.79 -7.63
C GLU A 75 -6.78 -0.67 -8.07
N VAL A 76 -7.85 -1.37 -7.71
CA VAL A 76 -8.14 -2.73 -8.16
C VAL A 76 -9.46 -2.67 -8.91
N LEU A 77 -9.38 -2.87 -10.21
CA LEU A 77 -10.56 -2.92 -11.07
C LEU A 77 -11.32 -4.22 -10.83
N PRO A 78 -12.65 -4.24 -11.00
CA PRO A 78 -13.40 -5.48 -11.00
C PRO A 78 -12.84 -6.40 -12.08
N SER A 79 -12.72 -7.69 -11.77
CA SER A 79 -12.56 -8.69 -12.83
C SER A 79 -13.81 -8.61 -13.72
N ASN A 80 -13.66 -8.39 -15.03
CA ASN A 80 -14.76 -8.54 -15.97
C ASN A 80 -15.39 -9.92 -15.71
N GLN A 81 -16.67 -9.96 -15.33
CA GLN A 81 -17.44 -11.20 -15.24
C GLN A 81 -17.72 -11.75 -16.62
#